data_AF-A0A932DEP4-F1
#
_entry.id   AF-A0A932DEP4-F1
#
_cell.length_a   1.000
_cell.length_b   1.000
_cell.length_c   1.000
_cell.angle_alpha   90.00
_cell.angle_beta   90.00
_cell.angle_gamma   90.00
#
_symmetry.space_group_name_H-M   'P 1'
#
loop_
_entity.id
_entity.type
_entity.pdbx_description
1 polymer ?
#
loop_
_entity_poly.entity_id
_entity_poly.type
_entity_poly.pdbx_seq_one_letter_code
_entity_poly.pdbx_strand_id
1 'polypeptide(L)'
;MAVIAASAQRVQPGQQITVQVRLQDLRTAIAGVAFTLDYDINALRLVDAQSRRTGPLVPASAVAVWNVMPAQNDFTIQNGRVVLAASSATQWAAANGVLAEFTFAVQAGVTDRYRWPIQLSRVEITENGYDNRLLPDAAIYVVDRDPVPPAFDAAKAGLSQGGFSIELRGEPGVPYQVEVSEDLKSWTPLTILSDSNGLLMIQDPAAASRPQRFYRARQSD
;
A
#
# COMPACT_ATOMS: atom_id res chain seq x y z
N MET A 1 16.23 -7.44 3.36
CA MET A 1 14.88 -6.95 3.72
C MET A 1 13.81 -7.84 3.13
N ALA A 2 12.59 -7.74 3.64
CA ALA A 2 11.42 -8.36 3.04
C ALA A 2 10.75 -7.36 2.09
N VAL A 3 10.31 -7.82 0.92
CA VAL A 3 9.63 -6.97 -0.07
C VAL A 3 8.42 -7.72 -0.65
N ILE A 4 7.49 -6.95 -1.20
CA ILE A 4 6.31 -7.47 -1.91
C ILE A 4 6.46 -7.14 -3.40
N ALA A 5 6.15 -8.10 -4.27
CA ALA A 5 6.08 -7.89 -5.71
C ALA A 5 4.75 -8.42 -6.24
N ALA A 6 4.05 -7.63 -7.06
CA ALA A 6 2.84 -8.08 -7.75
C ALA A 6 3.12 -8.29 -9.24
N SER A 7 2.46 -9.29 -9.82
CA SER A 7 2.45 -9.56 -11.27
C SER A 7 1.88 -8.39 -12.09
N ALA A 8 0.99 -7.59 -11.50
CA ALA A 8 0.50 -6.34 -12.04
C ALA A 8 0.16 -5.36 -10.91
N GLN A 9 0.46 -4.07 -11.11
CA GLN A 9 0.03 -2.99 -10.20
C GLN A 9 -1.33 -2.42 -10.61
N ARG A 10 -1.61 -2.34 -11.92
CA ARG A 10 -2.94 -1.97 -12.42
C ARG A 10 -3.78 -3.23 -12.64
N VAL A 11 -4.99 -3.23 -12.11
CA VAL A 11 -5.88 -4.39 -12.07
C VAL A 11 -7.26 -4.04 -12.57
N GLN A 12 -8.05 -5.03 -12.95
CA GLN A 12 -9.46 -4.87 -13.31
C GLN A 12 -10.30 -5.96 -12.62
N PRO A 13 -11.58 -5.69 -12.28
CA PRO A 13 -12.48 -6.68 -11.73
C PRO A 13 -12.52 -7.98 -12.55
N GLY A 14 -12.48 -9.12 -11.87
CA GLY A 14 -12.47 -10.45 -12.48
C GLY A 14 -11.08 -10.95 -12.91
N GLN A 15 -10.05 -10.10 -12.88
CA GLN A 15 -8.66 -10.57 -13.08
C GLN A 15 -8.18 -11.37 -11.87
N GLN A 16 -7.15 -12.20 -12.10
CA GLN A 16 -6.33 -12.76 -11.04
C GLN A 16 -4.95 -12.12 -11.07
N ILE A 17 -4.43 -11.79 -9.90
CA ILE A 17 -3.05 -11.31 -9.74
C ILE A 17 -2.29 -12.22 -8.79
N THR A 18 -1.04 -12.50 -9.11
CA THR A 18 -0.10 -13.12 -8.17
C THR A 18 0.71 -12.04 -7.46
N VAL A 19 0.83 -12.18 -6.14
CA VAL A 19 1.64 -11.38 -5.24
C VAL A 19 2.65 -12.29 -4.56
N GLN A 20 3.92 -11.91 -4.60
CA GLN A 20 5.02 -12.61 -3.99
C GLN A 20 5.54 -11.84 -2.79
N VAL A 21 5.72 -12.53 -1.67
CA VAL A 21 6.59 -12.07 -0.57
C VAL A 21 7.99 -12.60 -0.83
N ARG A 22 9.00 -11.74 -0.79
CA ARG A 22 10.39 -12.08 -1.13
C ARG A 22 11.34 -11.62 -0.03
N LEU A 23 12.38 -12.40 0.21
CA LEU A 23 13.53 -12.01 1.03
C LEU A 23 14.69 -11.65 0.09
N GLN A 24 15.33 -10.51 0.34
CA GLN A 24 16.43 -9.97 -0.47
C GLN A 24 17.53 -9.42 0.43
N ASP A 25 18.78 -9.41 -0.04
CA ASP A 25 19.94 -8.84 0.65
C ASP A 25 20.17 -9.34 2.09
N LEU A 26 19.65 -10.52 2.45
CA LEU A 26 20.00 -11.20 3.69
C LEU A 26 21.40 -11.79 3.56
N ARG A 27 22.23 -11.50 4.57
CA ARG A 27 23.64 -11.94 4.63
C ARG A 27 23.85 -13.16 5.53
N THR A 28 22.83 -13.54 6.29
CA THR A 28 22.84 -14.65 7.24
C THR A 28 21.89 -15.72 6.76
N ALA A 29 22.22 -16.98 7.01
CA ALA A 29 21.30 -18.10 6.76
C ALA A 29 20.03 -17.95 7.59
N ILE A 30 18.96 -18.63 7.17
CA ILE A 30 17.69 -18.69 7.88
C ILE A 30 17.24 -20.14 7.96
N ALA A 31 16.53 -20.50 9.03
CA ALA A 31 15.85 -21.78 9.21
C ALA A 31 14.33 -21.60 9.40
N GLY A 32 13.86 -20.36 9.57
CA GLY A 32 12.44 -20.07 9.67
C GLY A 32 12.08 -18.61 9.47
N VAL A 33 10.80 -18.38 9.25
CA VAL A 33 10.18 -17.07 9.07
C VAL A 33 8.73 -17.09 9.57
N ALA A 34 8.24 -15.94 10.04
CA ALA A 34 6.83 -15.66 10.18
C ALA A 34 6.51 -14.25 9.65
N PHE A 35 5.30 -14.04 9.16
CA PHE A 35 4.82 -12.71 8.78
C PHE A 35 3.29 -12.62 8.79
N THR A 36 2.79 -11.38 8.77
CA THR A 36 1.39 -11.05 8.50
C THR A 36 1.28 -10.33 7.16
N LEU A 37 0.34 -10.75 6.32
CA LEU A 37 -0.08 -10.06 5.11
C LEU A 37 -1.50 -9.54 5.29
N ASP A 38 -1.70 -8.23 5.19
CA ASP A 38 -3.00 -7.56 5.23
C ASP A 38 -3.38 -7.05 3.82
N TYR A 39 -4.66 -7.17 3.46
CA TYR A 39 -5.25 -6.76 2.18
C TYR A 39 -6.73 -6.37 2.37
N ASP A 40 -7.30 -5.64 1.41
CA ASP A 40 -8.70 -5.25 1.44
C ASP A 40 -9.59 -6.33 0.79
N ILE A 41 -10.47 -6.95 1.58
CA ILE A 41 -11.36 -8.05 1.11
C ILE A 41 -12.42 -7.61 0.09
N ASN A 42 -12.68 -6.32 -0.02
CA ASN A 42 -13.61 -5.78 -1.00
C ASN A 42 -12.92 -5.54 -2.35
N ALA A 43 -11.58 -5.54 -2.39
CA ALA A 43 -10.80 -5.41 -3.61
C ALA A 43 -10.16 -6.73 -4.04
N LEU A 44 -9.74 -7.56 -3.08
CA LEU A 44 -8.97 -8.77 -3.33
C LEU A 44 -9.53 -9.92 -2.48
N ARG A 45 -9.68 -11.10 -3.09
CA ARG A 45 -10.08 -12.34 -2.39
C ARG A 45 -9.13 -13.48 -2.71
N LEU A 46 -8.77 -14.25 -1.69
CA LEU A 46 -8.25 -15.60 -1.90
C LEU A 46 -9.45 -16.52 -2.16
N VAL A 47 -9.46 -17.23 -3.28
CA VAL A 47 -10.63 -18.03 -3.69
C VAL A 47 -10.69 -19.34 -2.92
N ASP A 48 -9.54 -19.96 -2.71
CA ASP A 48 -9.41 -21.30 -2.13
C ASP A 48 -7.98 -21.55 -1.61
N ALA A 49 -7.72 -22.78 -1.17
CA ALA A 49 -6.40 -23.20 -0.70
C ALA A 49 -5.29 -23.12 -1.77
N GLN A 50 -5.62 -23.15 -3.07
CA GLN A 50 -4.65 -23.00 -4.16
C GLN A 50 -4.25 -21.53 -4.39
N SER A 51 -5.01 -20.60 -3.82
CA SER A 51 -4.71 -19.17 -3.84
C SER A 51 -3.49 -18.80 -2.99
N ARG A 52 -2.89 -19.74 -2.26
CA ARG A 52 -1.71 -19.48 -1.41
C ARG A 52 -0.77 -20.68 -1.36
N ARG A 53 0.52 -20.43 -1.56
CA ARG A 53 1.57 -21.46 -1.42
C ARG A 53 2.87 -20.87 -0.91
N THR A 54 3.70 -21.72 -0.32
CA THR A 54 5.10 -21.35 -0.05
C THR A 54 5.85 -21.25 -1.38
N GLY A 55 6.79 -20.32 -1.43
CA GLY A 55 7.66 -20.15 -2.59
C GLY A 55 8.90 -21.06 -2.53
N PRO A 56 9.70 -21.12 -3.61
CA PRO A 56 10.89 -21.96 -3.72
C PRO A 56 11.96 -21.73 -2.65
N LEU A 57 11.93 -20.60 -1.93
CA LEU A 57 12.85 -20.35 -0.82
C LEU A 57 12.58 -21.29 0.38
N VAL A 58 11.34 -21.72 0.56
CA VAL A 58 10.93 -22.58 1.68
C VAL A 58 11.23 -24.04 1.32
N PRO A 59 12.11 -24.74 2.07
CA PRO A 59 12.41 -26.14 1.78
C PRO A 59 11.19 -27.04 1.93
N ALA A 60 11.14 -28.13 1.17
CA ALA A 60 10.07 -29.13 1.29
C ALA A 60 10.01 -29.81 2.68
N SER A 61 11.13 -29.81 3.42
CA SER A 61 11.22 -30.30 4.80
C SER A 61 10.72 -29.30 5.85
N ALA A 62 10.43 -28.06 5.46
CA ALA A 62 9.89 -27.06 6.37
C ALA A 62 8.41 -27.32 6.63
N VAL A 63 8.01 -27.14 7.88
CA VAL A 63 6.60 -27.11 8.27
C VAL A 63 6.11 -25.70 8.03
N ALA A 64 5.05 -25.55 7.23
CA ALA A 64 4.39 -24.28 6.97
C ALA A 64 2.97 -24.28 7.54
N VAL A 65 2.66 -23.30 8.38
CA VAL A 65 1.34 -23.07 8.95
C VAL A 65 0.77 -21.78 8.39
N TRP A 66 -0.39 -21.90 7.76
CA TRP A 66 -1.14 -20.79 7.19
C TRP A 66 -2.34 -20.51 8.07
N ASN A 67 -2.66 -19.24 8.28
CA ASN A 67 -3.90 -18.81 8.90
C ASN A 67 -4.55 -17.68 8.10
N VAL A 68 -5.53 -18.03 7.26
CA VAL A 68 -6.42 -17.06 6.63
C VAL A 68 -7.48 -16.69 7.66
N MET A 69 -7.46 -15.44 8.10
CA MET A 69 -8.32 -14.97 9.19
C MET A 69 -9.74 -14.65 8.68
N PRO A 70 -10.78 -14.89 9.51
CA PRO A 70 -10.71 -15.35 10.90
C PRO A 70 -10.67 -16.89 11.05
N ALA A 71 -11.04 -17.63 10.01
CA ALA A 71 -11.13 -19.08 10.05
C ALA A 71 -10.11 -19.70 9.10
N GLN A 72 -9.05 -20.26 9.68
CA GLN A 72 -7.80 -20.69 9.05
C GLN A 72 -7.89 -21.22 7.60
N ASN A 73 -8.89 -22.05 7.29
CA ASN A 73 -9.05 -22.71 5.99
C ASN A 73 -10.42 -22.44 5.33
N ASP A 74 -11.24 -21.56 5.91
CA ASP A 74 -12.52 -21.18 5.30
C ASP A 74 -12.34 -19.89 4.50
N PHE A 75 -12.16 -20.06 3.19
CA PHE A 75 -11.96 -18.95 2.26
C PHE A 75 -13.26 -18.17 1.97
N THR A 76 -14.43 -18.65 2.42
CA THR A 76 -15.67 -17.89 2.25
C THR A 76 -15.74 -16.69 3.21
N ILE A 77 -15.14 -16.84 4.40
CA ILE A 77 -15.04 -15.81 5.44
C ILE A 77 -13.59 -15.31 5.55
N GLN A 78 -13.35 -14.11 5.04
CA GLN A 78 -12.04 -13.44 5.10
C GLN A 78 -12.21 -12.09 5.79
N ASN A 79 -11.27 -11.70 6.65
CA ASN A 79 -11.19 -10.34 7.21
C ASN A 79 -10.00 -9.53 6.67
N GLY A 80 -9.33 -10.04 5.63
CA GLY A 80 -8.24 -9.33 4.97
C GLY A 80 -6.87 -9.60 5.56
N ARG A 81 -6.70 -10.67 6.37
CA ARG A 81 -5.43 -11.00 7.00
C ARG A 81 -5.03 -12.45 6.75
N VAL A 82 -3.77 -12.66 6.36
CA VAL A 82 -3.12 -13.97 6.37
C VAL A 82 -1.89 -13.93 7.26
N VAL A 83 -1.74 -14.93 8.12
CA VAL A 83 -0.49 -15.17 8.85
C VAL A 83 0.16 -16.42 8.28
N LEU A 84 1.47 -16.35 8.01
CA LEU A 84 2.30 -17.50 7.67
C LEU A 84 3.40 -17.64 8.72
N ALA A 85 3.64 -18.87 9.16
CA ALA A 85 4.91 -19.27 9.76
C ALA A 85 5.46 -20.49 9.01
N ALA A 86 6.74 -20.48 8.69
CA ALA A 86 7.42 -21.62 8.08
C ALA A 86 8.79 -21.83 8.74
N SER A 87 9.11 -23.05 9.14
CA SER A 87 10.40 -23.38 9.75
C SER A 87 10.83 -24.82 9.51
N SER A 88 12.13 -25.09 9.57
CA SER A 88 12.73 -26.42 9.50
C SER A 88 13.79 -26.61 10.57
N ALA A 89 14.11 -27.86 10.89
CA ALA A 89 15.14 -28.20 11.88
C ALA A 89 16.57 -27.83 11.44
N THR A 90 16.80 -27.70 10.13
CA THR A 90 18.07 -27.30 9.53
C THR A 90 17.93 -25.97 8.80
N GLN A 91 19.05 -25.29 8.57
CA GLN A 91 19.10 -24.08 7.74
C GLN A 91 18.60 -24.36 6.32
N TRP A 92 17.97 -23.34 5.74
CA TRP A 92 17.52 -23.35 4.35
C TRP A 92 18.71 -23.20 3.42
N ALA A 93 18.58 -23.74 2.21
CA ALA A 93 19.64 -23.71 1.21
C ALA A 93 19.99 -22.28 0.73
N ALA A 94 19.05 -21.34 0.85
CA ALA A 94 19.22 -19.94 0.52
C ALA A 94 18.55 -19.05 1.57
N ALA A 95 19.10 -17.84 1.75
CA ALA A 95 18.50 -16.81 2.59
C ALA A 95 17.61 -15.82 1.81
N ASN A 96 17.70 -15.83 0.48
CA ASN A 96 17.05 -14.86 -0.41
C ASN A 96 16.28 -15.59 -1.51
N GLY A 97 15.10 -15.08 -1.86
CA GLY A 97 14.22 -15.71 -2.84
C GLY A 97 12.75 -15.41 -2.61
N VAL A 98 11.89 -16.11 -3.34
CA VAL A 98 10.43 -16.04 -3.18
C VAL A 98 10.03 -16.92 -2.01
N LEU A 99 9.46 -16.30 -0.98
CA LEU A 99 9.08 -16.94 0.27
C LEU A 99 7.66 -17.49 0.23
N ALA A 100 6.73 -16.73 -0.33
CA ALA A 100 5.32 -17.07 -0.42
C ALA A 100 4.71 -16.43 -1.65
N GLU A 101 3.69 -17.09 -2.20
CA GLU A 101 2.92 -16.62 -3.33
C GLU A 101 1.43 -16.66 -2.99
N PHE A 102 0.75 -15.57 -3.32
CA PHE A 102 -0.68 -15.38 -3.14
C PHE A 102 -1.31 -15.05 -4.49
N THR A 103 -2.35 -15.77 -4.89
CA THR A 103 -3.14 -15.46 -6.07
C THR A 103 -4.47 -14.88 -5.62
N PHE A 104 -4.68 -13.60 -5.87
CA PHE A 104 -5.91 -12.90 -5.52
C PHE A 104 -6.83 -12.80 -6.73
N ALA A 105 -8.11 -13.09 -6.55
CA ALA A 105 -9.16 -12.66 -7.44
C ALA A 105 -9.53 -11.20 -7.15
N VAL A 106 -9.41 -10.35 -8.16
CA VAL A 106 -9.76 -8.93 -8.09
C VAL A 106 -11.28 -8.80 -8.12
N GLN A 107 -11.82 -8.22 -7.05
CA GLN A 107 -13.25 -8.01 -6.89
C GLN A 107 -13.71 -6.78 -7.67
N ALA A 108 -15.01 -6.70 -7.96
CA ALA A 108 -15.60 -5.45 -8.42
C ALA A 108 -15.46 -4.41 -7.31
N GLY A 109 -14.60 -3.41 -7.54
CA GLY A 109 -14.18 -2.47 -6.52
C GLY A 109 -15.31 -1.63 -5.98
N VAL A 110 -15.26 -1.37 -4.67
CA VAL A 110 -15.98 -0.26 -4.03
C VAL A 110 -15.49 1.04 -4.68
N THR A 111 -16.39 1.86 -5.23
CA THR A 111 -16.07 3.08 -6.01
C THR A 111 -15.29 4.14 -5.24
N ASP A 112 -15.25 4.03 -3.91
CA ASP A 112 -14.77 5.07 -3.00
C ASP A 112 -13.24 5.06 -2.83
N ARG A 113 -12.53 4.10 -3.46
CA ARG A 113 -11.06 4.07 -3.51
C ARG A 113 -10.59 3.69 -4.90
N TYR A 114 -9.48 4.28 -5.32
CA TYR A 114 -8.84 3.97 -6.61
C TYR A 114 -7.67 2.98 -6.48
N ARG A 115 -7.11 2.86 -5.26
CA ARG A 115 -6.01 1.96 -4.93
C ARG A 115 -6.22 1.31 -3.57
N TRP A 116 -5.72 0.08 -3.42
CA TRP A 116 -5.78 -0.68 -2.17
C TRP A 116 -4.39 -1.14 -1.77
N PRO A 117 -4.01 -0.98 -0.48
CA PRO A 117 -2.72 -1.45 0.00
C PRO A 117 -2.73 -2.98 0.16
N ILE A 118 -1.57 -3.57 -0.10
CA ILE A 118 -1.20 -4.89 0.40
C ILE A 118 -0.01 -4.66 1.33
N GLN A 119 -0.18 -4.98 2.60
CA GLN A 119 0.78 -4.66 3.66
C GLN A 119 1.39 -5.94 4.21
N LEU A 120 2.71 -5.95 4.31
CA LEU A 120 3.49 -7.00 4.95
C LEU A 120 4.03 -6.43 6.25
N SER A 121 3.68 -7.06 7.37
CA SER A 121 4.12 -6.64 8.69
C SER A 121 4.57 -7.81 9.55
N ARG A 122 5.25 -7.48 10.66
CA ARG A 122 5.73 -8.47 11.65
C ARG A 122 6.58 -9.57 11.00
N VAL A 123 7.40 -9.19 10.02
CA VAL A 123 8.29 -10.16 9.36
C VAL A 123 9.41 -10.51 10.33
N GLU A 124 9.38 -11.73 10.84
CA GLU A 124 10.34 -12.28 11.78
C GLU A 124 11.08 -13.41 11.09
N ILE A 125 12.41 -13.41 11.15
CA ILE A 125 13.24 -14.52 10.66
C ILE A 125 14.06 -15.08 11.81
N THR A 126 14.47 -16.34 11.66
CA THR A 126 15.41 -16.98 12.59
C THR A 126 16.45 -17.79 11.84
N GLU A 127 17.68 -17.81 12.34
CA GLU A 127 18.77 -18.64 11.81
C GLU A 127 18.71 -20.07 12.35
N ASN A 128 18.26 -20.25 13.59
CA ASN A 128 18.41 -21.47 14.38
C ASN A 128 17.17 -21.86 15.20
N GLY A 129 16.09 -21.06 15.17
CA GLY A 129 14.88 -21.27 15.97
C GLY A 129 14.89 -20.64 17.36
N TYR A 130 16.00 -20.01 17.78
CA TYR A 130 16.16 -19.37 19.07
C TYR A 130 16.29 -17.86 18.95
N ASP A 131 17.11 -17.41 17.99
CA ASP A 131 17.35 -15.99 17.75
C ASP A 131 16.44 -15.48 16.66
N ASN A 132 15.57 -14.54 17.02
CA ASN A 132 14.64 -13.93 16.09
C ASN A 132 15.07 -12.50 15.73
N ARG A 133 14.97 -12.15 14.45
CA ARG A 133 15.20 -10.80 13.94
C ARG A 133 13.97 -10.32 13.20
N LEU A 134 13.50 -9.13 13.58
CA LEU A 134 12.49 -8.41 12.82
C LEU A 134 13.11 -7.76 11.58
N LEU A 135 12.41 -7.87 10.47
CA LEU A 135 12.67 -7.09 9.26
C LEU A 135 11.66 -5.94 9.17
N PRO A 136 12.01 -4.83 8.51
CA PRO A 136 11.06 -3.73 8.29
C PRO A 136 9.81 -4.18 7.54
N ASP A 137 8.70 -3.51 7.82
CA ASP A 137 7.44 -3.67 7.12
C ASP A 137 7.58 -3.22 5.65
N ALA A 138 6.73 -3.74 4.78
CA ALA A 138 6.68 -3.39 3.36
C ALA A 138 5.23 -3.24 2.89
N ALA A 139 5.00 -2.42 1.88
CA ALA A 139 3.68 -2.27 1.27
C ALA A 139 3.78 -2.03 -0.23
N ILE A 140 2.77 -2.48 -0.96
CA ILE A 140 2.50 -2.06 -2.33
C ILE A 140 1.04 -1.64 -2.46
N TYR A 141 0.71 -0.96 -3.54
CA TYR A 141 -0.67 -0.65 -3.90
C TYR A 141 -1.04 -1.33 -5.21
N VAL A 142 -2.25 -1.89 -5.26
CA VAL A 142 -2.92 -2.24 -6.51
C VAL A 142 -3.92 -1.16 -6.87
N VAL A 143 -4.05 -0.85 -8.16
CA VAL A 143 -4.79 0.31 -8.68
C VAL A 143 -5.82 -0.17 -9.70
N ASP A 144 -7.09 0.16 -9.52
CA ASP A 144 -8.18 -0.19 -10.46
C ASP A 144 -8.48 0.96 -11.41
N ARG A 145 -8.63 2.17 -10.87
CA ARG A 145 -8.91 3.39 -11.63
C ARG A 145 -7.87 4.46 -11.38
N ASP A 146 -7.84 5.45 -12.27
CA ASP A 146 -7.08 6.66 -12.01
C ASP A 146 -7.68 7.43 -10.82
N PRO A 147 -6.84 8.08 -10.00
CA PRO A 147 -7.32 8.96 -8.94
C PRO A 147 -8.14 10.10 -9.54
N VAL A 148 -9.18 10.56 -8.84
CA VAL A 148 -9.94 11.73 -9.31
C VAL A 148 -8.99 12.95 -9.33
N PRO A 149 -8.88 13.65 -10.48
CA PRO A 149 -8.07 14.87 -10.56
C PRO A 149 -8.53 15.89 -9.52
N PRO A 150 -7.61 16.55 -8.81
CA PRO A 150 -7.98 17.57 -7.86
C PRO A 150 -8.58 18.77 -8.59
N ALA A 151 -9.70 19.29 -8.09
CA ALA A 151 -10.41 20.42 -8.67
C ALA A 151 -10.60 21.53 -7.63
N PHE A 152 -10.21 22.75 -8.00
CA PHE A 152 -10.50 23.92 -7.19
C PHE A 152 -11.97 24.33 -7.33
N ASP A 153 -12.64 24.59 -6.22
CA ASP A 153 -13.97 25.19 -6.22
C ASP A 153 -13.83 26.72 -6.18
N ALA A 154 -13.86 27.34 -7.36
CA ALA A 154 -13.74 28.79 -7.49
C ALA A 154 -14.89 29.56 -6.80
N ALA A 155 -16.06 28.95 -6.61
CA ALA A 155 -17.15 29.58 -5.86
C ALA A 155 -16.88 29.65 -4.35
N LYS A 156 -15.89 28.88 -3.87
CA LYS A 156 -15.37 28.90 -2.50
C LYS A 156 -14.06 29.67 -2.37
N ALA A 157 -13.61 30.33 -3.45
CA ALA A 157 -12.43 31.19 -3.39
C ALA A 157 -12.77 32.53 -2.72
N GLY A 158 -11.86 33.02 -1.89
CA GLY A 158 -12.03 34.29 -1.20
C GLY A 158 -10.70 34.92 -0.81
N LEU A 159 -10.66 36.25 -0.86
CA LEU A 159 -9.55 37.05 -0.33
C LEU A 159 -10.07 37.80 0.90
N SER A 160 -9.31 37.74 1.99
CA SER A 160 -9.61 38.44 3.24
C SER A 160 -8.34 39.09 3.80
N GLN A 161 -8.43 39.77 4.95
CA GLN A 161 -7.23 40.24 5.66
C GLN A 161 -6.29 39.09 6.07
N GLY A 162 -6.80 37.86 6.19
CA GLY A 162 -6.01 36.66 6.46
C GLY A 162 -5.35 36.04 5.23
N GLY A 163 -5.44 36.69 4.06
CA GLY A 163 -4.93 36.18 2.78
C GLY A 163 -6.00 35.50 1.94
N PHE A 164 -5.55 34.62 1.03
CA PHE A 164 -6.40 33.91 0.09
C PHE A 164 -6.78 32.53 0.63
N SER A 165 -8.01 32.12 0.42
CA SER A 165 -8.48 30.76 0.69
C SER A 165 -9.26 30.22 -0.49
N ILE A 166 -9.13 28.93 -0.76
CA ILE A 166 -9.91 28.21 -1.77
C ILE A 166 -10.09 26.75 -1.35
N GLU A 167 -11.24 26.18 -1.68
CA GLU A 167 -11.48 24.75 -1.49
C GLU A 167 -10.90 23.96 -2.66
N LEU A 168 -10.20 22.88 -2.35
CA LEU A 168 -9.74 21.86 -3.28
C LEU A 168 -10.52 20.58 -3.00
N ARG A 169 -11.20 20.07 -4.03
CA ARG A 169 -11.84 18.75 -4.00
C ARG A 169 -10.88 17.73 -4.60
N GLY A 170 -10.71 16.61 -3.92
CA GLY A 170 -9.85 15.52 -4.37
C GLY A 170 -10.37 14.18 -3.86
N GLU A 171 -9.57 13.14 -4.07
CA GLU A 171 -9.87 11.81 -3.62
C GLU A 171 -9.61 11.68 -2.10
N PRO A 172 -10.55 11.09 -1.33
CA PRO A 172 -10.36 10.79 0.08
C PRO A 172 -9.06 10.03 0.39
N GLY A 173 -8.31 10.50 1.39
CA GLY A 173 -7.07 9.86 1.85
C GLY A 173 -5.89 9.99 0.88
N VAL A 174 -6.02 10.75 -0.21
CA VAL A 174 -4.90 11.07 -1.11
C VAL A 174 -4.24 12.37 -0.69
N PRO A 175 -2.90 12.39 -0.51
CA PRO A 175 -2.18 13.62 -0.28
C PRO A 175 -2.03 14.41 -1.59
N TYR A 176 -2.31 15.71 -1.53
CA TYR A 176 -2.14 16.64 -2.63
C TYR A 176 -1.12 17.71 -2.25
N GLN A 177 -0.09 17.87 -3.08
CA GLN A 177 0.84 18.98 -2.99
C GLN A 177 0.23 20.18 -3.72
N VAL A 178 0.06 21.27 -2.98
CA VAL A 178 -0.39 22.57 -3.50
C VAL A 178 0.84 23.42 -3.72
N GLU A 179 0.95 23.99 -4.90
CA GLU A 179 2.05 24.86 -5.30
C GLU A 179 1.51 26.21 -5.72
N VAL A 180 2.30 27.25 -5.46
CA VAL A 180 1.99 28.63 -5.82
C VAL A 180 3.04 29.18 -6.77
N SER A 181 2.63 30.12 -7.62
CA SER A 181 3.50 30.82 -8.56
C SER A 181 3.07 32.27 -8.70
N GLU A 182 4.03 33.16 -9.01
CA GLU A 182 3.77 34.57 -9.32
C GLU A 182 3.81 34.86 -10.83
N ASP A 183 4.30 33.90 -11.64
CA ASP A 183 4.58 34.07 -13.06
C ASP A 183 4.14 32.89 -13.96
N LEU A 184 3.48 31.88 -13.38
CA LEU A 184 3.09 30.60 -14.00
C LEU A 184 4.25 29.70 -14.46
N LYS A 185 5.51 30.09 -14.23
CA LYS A 185 6.72 29.37 -14.66
C LYS A 185 7.46 28.76 -13.48
N SER A 186 7.70 29.57 -12.46
CA SER A 186 8.37 29.17 -11.23
C SER A 186 7.32 28.82 -10.18
N TRP A 187 7.28 27.55 -9.80
CA TRP A 187 6.33 27.00 -8.84
C TRP A 187 7.05 26.61 -7.55
N THR A 188 6.53 27.06 -6.41
CA THR A 188 7.06 26.72 -5.09
C THR A 188 6.00 25.98 -4.27
N PRO A 189 6.36 24.98 -3.46
CA PRO A 189 5.43 24.32 -2.56
C PRO A 189 4.79 25.34 -1.59
N LEU A 190 3.47 25.29 -1.47
CA LEU A 190 2.72 26.01 -0.44
C LEU A 190 2.43 25.10 0.75
N THR A 191 1.84 23.93 0.49
CA THR A 191 1.45 22.96 1.53
C THR A 191 1.20 21.58 0.93
N ILE A 192 1.14 20.56 1.78
CA ILE A 192 0.65 19.21 1.44
C ILE A 192 -0.57 18.95 2.33
N LEU A 193 -1.69 18.61 1.70
CA LEU A 193 -2.96 18.38 2.38
C LEU A 193 -3.47 16.97 2.08
N SER A 194 -4.02 16.30 3.09
CA SER A 194 -4.73 15.04 2.96
C SER A 194 -5.90 15.04 3.95
N ASP A 195 -7.07 14.60 3.52
CA ASP A 195 -8.25 14.51 4.38
C ASP A 195 -9.07 13.26 4.03
N SER A 196 -9.78 12.72 5.01
CA SER A 196 -10.60 11.51 4.91
C SER A 196 -11.84 11.65 4.04
N ASN A 197 -12.21 12.88 3.66
CA ASN A 197 -13.46 13.21 2.98
C ASN A 197 -13.24 13.95 1.66
N GLY A 198 -11.97 14.14 1.25
CA GLY A 198 -11.62 14.69 -0.06
C GLY A 198 -11.93 16.18 -0.23
N LEU A 199 -12.25 16.90 0.85
CA LEU A 199 -12.51 18.35 0.84
C LEU A 199 -11.40 19.05 1.63
N LEU A 200 -10.54 19.77 0.93
CA LEU A 200 -9.32 20.35 1.48
C LEU A 200 -9.42 21.87 1.40
N MET A 201 -9.31 22.56 2.54
CA MET A 201 -9.24 24.03 2.54
C MET A 201 -7.79 24.48 2.43
N ILE A 202 -7.47 25.22 1.37
CA ILE A 202 -6.16 25.83 1.17
C ILE A 202 -6.19 27.24 1.73
N GLN A 203 -5.13 27.61 2.45
CA GLN A 203 -4.93 28.96 2.97
C GLN A 203 -3.55 29.46 2.56
N ASP A 204 -3.53 30.67 2.01
CA ASP A 204 -2.31 31.38 1.60
C ASP A 204 -2.31 32.81 2.19
N PRO A 205 -1.81 32.98 3.42
CA PRO A 205 -1.69 34.29 4.05
C PRO A 205 -0.81 35.26 3.26
N ALA A 206 0.20 34.74 2.57
CA ALA A 206 1.14 35.57 1.81
C ALA A 206 0.49 36.22 0.59
N ALA A 207 -0.64 35.69 0.09
CA ALA A 207 -1.36 36.28 -1.04
C ALA A 207 -1.78 37.74 -0.80
N ALA A 208 -2.03 38.14 0.46
CA ALA A 208 -2.42 39.51 0.79
C ALA A 208 -1.35 40.58 0.43
N SER A 209 -0.08 40.18 0.34
CA SER A 209 1.04 41.07 0.03
C SER A 209 1.62 40.87 -1.37
N ARG A 210 0.97 40.07 -2.22
CA ARG A 210 1.42 39.79 -3.59
C ARG A 210 0.46 40.40 -4.62
N PRO A 211 0.98 40.97 -5.73
CA PRO A 211 0.13 41.55 -6.76
C PRO A 211 -0.72 40.50 -7.49
N GLN A 212 -0.22 39.26 -7.58
CA GLN A 212 -0.93 38.11 -8.13
C GLN A 212 -0.34 36.81 -7.58
N ARG A 213 -1.17 35.77 -7.53
CA ARG A 213 -0.75 34.40 -7.29
C ARG A 213 -1.58 33.42 -8.12
N PHE A 214 -0.89 32.40 -8.61
CA PHE A 214 -1.47 31.28 -9.31
C PHE A 214 -1.30 30.03 -8.46
N TYR A 215 -2.28 29.14 -8.50
CA TYR A 215 -2.34 27.94 -7.69
C TYR A 215 -2.46 26.73 -8.61
N ARG A 216 -1.73 25.66 -8.28
CA ARG A 216 -1.95 24.34 -8.87
C ARG A 216 -1.87 23.29 -7.79
N ALA A 217 -2.62 22.21 -7.98
CA ALA A 217 -2.56 21.04 -7.12
C ALA A 217 -2.15 19.85 -7.97
N ARG A 218 -1.28 19.02 -7.40
CA ARG A 218 -0.94 17.71 -7.95
C ARG A 218 -0.97 16.69 -6.84
N GLN A 219 -1.24 15.45 -7.20
CA GLN A 219 -1.07 14.36 -6.26
C GLN A 219 0.39 14.30 -5.78
N SER A 220 0.56 14.03 -4.49
CA SER A 220 1.84 13.62 -3.91
C SER A 220 1.85 12.10 -3.78
N ASP A 221 3.00 11.50 -4.06
CA ASP A 221 3.26 10.10 -3.72
C ASP A 221 3.62 9.97 -2.23
#